data_AF-A0A139RHF3-F1
#
_entry.id   AF-A0A139RHF3-F1
#
_cell.length_a   1.000
_cell.length_b   1.000
_cell.length_c   1.000
_cell.angle_alpha   90.00
_cell.angle_beta   90.00
_cell.angle_gamma   90.00
#
_symmetry.space_group_name_H-M   'P 1'
#
loop_
_entity.id
_entity.type
_entity.pdbx_description
1 polymer ?
#
loop_
_entity_poly.entity_id
_entity_poly.type
_entity_poly.pdbx_seq_one_letter_code
_entity_poly.pdbx_strand_id
1 'polypeptide(L)'
;MPSSFNLPKTECFDQNFSLKLSRKQTNQLKKLYRDFPNDYHFVPHNSTFDFLPETSQKQDPVALYELPFCMVLLEVEEGKYEILVTNTDYSVQELKNLYASRWGIETCFRDLKYSIGLVNFHAKK
;
A
#
# COMPACT_ATOMS: atom_id res chain seq x y z
N MET A 1 -4.55 -1.05 -17.31
CA MET A 1 -3.77 -2.09 -16.61
C MET A 1 -4.77 -2.97 -15.89
N PRO A 2 -4.76 -4.30 -16.05
CA PRO A 2 -5.64 -5.14 -15.25
C PRO A 2 -5.24 -4.98 -13.78
N SER A 3 -6.19 -4.59 -12.93
CA SER A 3 -5.96 -4.47 -11.50
C SER A 3 -5.58 -5.86 -10.97
N SER A 4 -4.43 -5.97 -10.30
CA SER A 4 -4.01 -7.21 -9.61
C SER A 4 -4.88 -7.55 -8.40
N PHE A 5 -5.89 -6.72 -8.13
CA PHE A 5 -6.74 -6.76 -6.96
C PHE A 5 -8.19 -6.49 -7.41
N ASN A 6 -9.10 -7.35 -6.96
CA ASN A 6 -10.53 -7.24 -7.19
C ASN A 6 -11.13 -6.35 -6.11
N LEU A 7 -11.28 -5.07 -6.43
CA LEU A 7 -11.88 -4.09 -5.51
C LEU A 7 -13.40 -4.02 -5.66
N PRO A 8 -14.11 -3.60 -4.60
CA PRO A 8 -15.55 -3.33 -4.66
C PRO A 8 -15.84 -2.25 -5.70
N LYS A 9 -16.93 -2.42 -6.46
CA LYS A 9 -17.41 -1.43 -7.43
C LYS A 9 -18.35 -0.41 -6.78
N THR A 10 -17.94 0.15 -5.65
CA THR A 10 -18.70 1.15 -4.90
C THR A 10 -17.97 2.49 -4.91
N GLU A 11 -18.70 3.59 -4.73
CA GLU A 11 -18.13 4.95 -4.75
C GLU A 11 -17.19 5.21 -3.57
N CYS A 12 -17.49 4.61 -2.42
CA CYS A 12 -16.61 4.54 -1.26
C CYS A 12 -16.63 3.12 -0.71
N PHE A 13 -15.54 2.70 -0.07
CA PHE A 13 -15.50 1.44 0.66
C PHE A 13 -14.46 1.49 1.77
N ASP A 14 -14.66 0.64 2.77
CA ASP A 14 -13.74 0.35 3.85
C ASP A 14 -13.74 -1.16 4.02
N GLN A 15 -12.65 -1.82 3.65
CA GLN A 15 -12.56 -3.28 3.67
C GLN A 15 -11.20 -3.77 4.16
N ASN A 16 -11.27 -4.83 4.96
CA ASN A 16 -10.10 -5.54 5.46
C ASN A 16 -9.68 -6.61 4.44
N PHE A 17 -8.38 -6.64 4.17
CA PHE A 17 -7.72 -7.62 3.31
C PHE A 17 -6.64 -8.33 4.09
N SER A 18 -6.34 -9.57 3.69
CA SER A 18 -5.26 -10.36 4.29
C SER A 18 -4.55 -11.14 3.20
N LEU A 19 -3.41 -10.61 2.76
CA LEU A 19 -2.60 -11.25 1.72
C LEU A 19 -1.69 -12.33 2.31
N LYS A 20 -1.68 -13.50 1.67
CA LYS A 20 -0.73 -14.58 1.92
C LYS A 20 0.38 -14.50 0.90
N LEU A 21 1.56 -14.10 1.37
CA LEU A 21 2.74 -13.88 0.57
C LEU A 21 3.64 -15.11 0.58
N SER A 22 4.18 -15.48 -0.59
CA SER A 22 5.22 -16.52 -0.67
C SER A 22 6.20 -16.27 -1.81
N ARG A 23 7.45 -16.72 -1.63
CA ARG A 23 8.48 -16.76 -2.68
C ARG A 23 8.45 -18.07 -3.49
N LYS A 24 7.52 -18.99 -3.20
CA LYS A 24 7.42 -20.29 -3.89
C LYS A 24 6.49 -20.20 -5.10
N GLN A 25 6.86 -20.90 -6.17
CA GLN A 25 6.08 -20.96 -7.41
C GLN A 25 5.77 -22.41 -7.81
N THR A 26 5.23 -23.20 -6.89
CA THR A 26 4.72 -24.54 -7.21
C THR A 26 3.48 -24.44 -8.09
N ASN A 27 3.14 -25.50 -8.83
CA ASN A 27 1.94 -25.51 -9.68
C ASN A 27 0.65 -25.25 -8.88
N GLN A 28 0.61 -25.67 -7.61
CA GLN A 28 -0.51 -25.39 -6.71
C GLN A 28 -0.58 -23.90 -6.36
N LEU A 29 0.52 -23.29 -5.92
CA LEU A 29 0.58 -21.87 -5.58
C LEU A 29 0.30 -20.97 -6.79
N LYS A 30 0.79 -21.34 -7.98
CA LYS A 30 0.49 -20.60 -9.23
C LYS A 30 -1.00 -20.58 -9.57
N LYS A 31 -1.75 -21.63 -9.24
CA LYS A 31 -3.22 -21.63 -9.37
C LYS A 31 -3.84 -20.67 -8.35
N LEU A 32 -3.40 -20.73 -7.09
CA LEU A 32 -3.88 -19.82 -6.04
C LEU A 32 -3.65 -18.34 -6.39
N TYR A 33 -2.46 -17.96 -6.87
CA TYR A 33 -2.18 -16.58 -7.30
C TYR A 33 -3.09 -16.08 -8.43
N ARG A 34 -3.60 -17.00 -9.26
CA ARG A 34 -4.48 -16.68 -10.39
C ARG A 34 -5.95 -16.63 -9.97
N ASP A 35 -6.38 -17.64 -9.22
CA ASP A 35 -7.79 -17.87 -8.89
C ASP A 35 -8.22 -16.98 -7.71
N PHE A 36 -7.28 -16.62 -6.81
CA PHE A 36 -7.52 -15.83 -5.59
C PHE A 36 -6.53 -14.65 -5.47
N PRO A 37 -6.59 -13.68 -6.39
CA PRO A 37 -5.63 -12.57 -6.45
C PRO A 37 -5.69 -11.61 -5.24
N ASN A 38 -6.80 -11.58 -4.50
CA ASN A 38 -6.94 -10.79 -3.26
C ASN A 38 -6.36 -11.49 -2.03
N ASP A 39 -6.11 -12.80 -2.11
CA ASP A 39 -5.72 -13.63 -0.96
C ASP A 39 -4.28 -14.12 -1.07
N TYR A 40 -3.75 -14.33 -2.29
CA TYR A 40 -2.41 -14.89 -2.48
C TYR A 40 -1.58 -14.06 -3.44
N HIS A 41 -0.35 -13.76 -3.04
CA HIS A 41 0.57 -13.01 -3.90
C HIS A 41 1.99 -13.60 -3.87
N PHE A 42 2.62 -13.59 -5.04
CA PHE A 42 4.01 -14.02 -5.19
C PHE A 42 4.96 -12.86 -4.88
N VAL A 43 5.96 -13.11 -4.04
CA VAL A 43 7.04 -12.15 -3.77
C VAL A 43 8.29 -12.62 -4.51
N PRO A 44 8.81 -11.84 -5.47
CA PRO A 44 10.00 -12.23 -6.21
C PRO A 44 11.25 -12.11 -5.32
N HIS A 45 12.26 -12.92 -5.60
CA HIS A 45 13.48 -13.00 -4.77
C HIS A 45 14.33 -11.72 -4.81
N ASN A 46 14.18 -10.91 -5.86
CA ASN A 46 14.82 -9.59 -5.96
C ASN A 46 14.10 -8.49 -5.17
N SER A 47 12.94 -8.77 -4.58
CA SER A 47 12.27 -7.85 -3.66
C SER A 47 12.89 -7.97 -2.27
N THR A 48 13.16 -6.83 -1.64
CA THR A 48 13.48 -6.75 -0.21
C THR A 48 12.23 -7.15 0.57
N PHE A 49 12.27 -8.28 1.26
CA PHE A 49 11.18 -8.76 2.11
C PHE A 49 11.69 -9.79 3.11
N ASP A 50 12.07 -9.32 4.30
CA ASP A 50 12.84 -10.09 5.29
C ASP A 50 11.99 -11.11 6.05
N PHE A 51 10.66 -10.99 5.96
CA PHE A 51 9.72 -11.90 6.63
C PHE A 51 9.49 -13.22 5.89
N LEU A 52 10.12 -13.42 4.73
CA LEU A 52 10.15 -14.70 4.02
C LEU A 52 11.60 -15.16 3.86
N PRO A 53 11.85 -16.48 3.94
CA PRO A 53 13.18 -17.02 3.74
C PRO A 53 13.72 -16.63 2.36
N GLU A 54 14.99 -16.27 2.30
CA GLU A 54 15.61 -15.90 1.03
C GLU A 54 15.59 -17.09 0.07
N THR A 55 16.02 -18.27 0.52
CA THR A 55 16.06 -19.47 -0.31
C THR A 55 14.67 -20.08 -0.52
N SER A 56 14.39 -20.46 -1.77
CA SER A 56 13.16 -21.13 -2.18
C SER A 56 13.49 -22.42 -2.95
N GLN A 57 14.42 -23.23 -2.43
CA GLN A 57 14.83 -24.47 -3.09
C GLN A 57 13.69 -25.49 -3.05
N LYS A 58 13.70 -26.49 -3.94
CA LYS A 58 12.60 -27.45 -4.05
C LYS A 58 12.32 -28.21 -2.75
N GLN A 59 13.34 -28.47 -1.95
CA GLN A 59 13.27 -29.18 -0.67
C GLN A 59 12.78 -28.33 0.52
N ASP A 60 12.89 -27.00 0.43
CA ASP A 60 12.46 -26.13 1.53
C ASP A 60 10.93 -26.19 1.68
N PRO A 61 10.40 -26.17 2.92
CA PRO A 61 8.96 -26.05 3.14
C PRO A 61 8.42 -24.77 2.52
N VAL A 62 7.11 -24.76 2.24
CA VAL A 62 6.44 -23.54 1.77
C VAL A 62 6.25 -22.61 2.97
N ALA A 63 6.94 -21.47 2.95
CA ALA A 63 6.69 -20.38 3.87
C ALA A 63 5.59 -19.46 3.30
N LEU A 64 4.61 -19.14 4.14
CA LEU A 64 3.55 -18.17 3.89
C LEU A 64 3.62 -17.10 4.97
N TYR A 65 3.60 -15.84 4.54
CA TYR A 65 3.50 -14.69 5.44
C TYR A 65 2.13 -14.04 5.27
N GLU A 66 1.41 -13.84 6.37
CA GLU A 66 0.11 -13.17 6.37
C GLU A 66 0.30 -11.67 6.59
N LEU A 67 -0.20 -10.87 5.64
CA LEU A 67 -0.16 -9.42 5.65
C LEU A 67 -1.60 -8.87 5.71
N PRO A 68 -2.14 -8.65 6.92
CA PRO A 68 -3.42 -7.97 7.09
C PRO A 68 -3.27 -6.47 6.89
N PHE A 69 -4.21 -5.86 6.18
CA PHE A 69 -4.33 -4.41 6.01
C PHE A 69 -5.76 -4.03 5.63
N CYS A 70 -6.12 -2.77 5.85
CA CYS A 70 -7.37 -2.21 5.42
C CYS A 70 -7.13 -1.34 4.19
N MET A 71 -8.07 -1.37 3.24
CA MET A 71 -8.09 -0.45 2.13
C MET A 71 -9.37 0.36 2.17
N VAL A 72 -9.23 1.68 2.12
CA VAL A 72 -10.33 2.63 2.27
C VAL A 72 -10.35 3.55 1.06
N LEU A 73 -11.41 3.47 0.25
CA LEU A 73 -11.72 4.45 -0.80
C LEU A 73 -12.64 5.50 -0.19
N LEU A 74 -12.19 6.75 -0.18
CA LEU A 74 -12.92 7.87 0.41
C LEU A 74 -12.90 9.09 -0.51
N GLU A 75 -13.98 9.85 -0.48
CA GLU A 75 -14.06 11.16 -1.12
C GLU A 75 -13.42 12.23 -0.23
N VAL A 76 -12.30 12.82 -0.68
CA VAL A 76 -11.56 13.85 0.08
C VAL A 76 -12.12 15.25 -0.12
N GLU A 77 -12.60 15.53 -1.34
CA GLU A 77 -13.25 16.76 -1.77
C GLU A 77 -14.30 16.37 -2.82
N GLU A 78 -15.24 17.26 -3.13
CA GLU A 78 -16.31 16.99 -4.10
C GLU A 78 -15.73 16.47 -5.44
N GLY A 79 -16.09 15.22 -5.77
CA GLY A 79 -15.63 14.54 -6.99
C GLY A 79 -14.17 14.06 -6.99
N LYS A 80 -13.45 14.19 -5.87
CA LYS A 80 -12.07 13.70 -5.71
C LYS A 80 -12.00 12.54 -4.72
N TYR A 81 -11.54 11.41 -5.22
CA TYR A 81 -11.45 10.17 -4.47
C TYR A 81 -10.01 9.74 -4.29
N GLU A 82 -9.72 9.20 -3.13
CA GLU A 82 -8.40 8.68 -2.77
C GLU A 82 -8.54 7.28 -2.17
N ILE A 83 -7.57 6.42 -2.48
CA ILE A 83 -7.46 5.08 -1.88
C ILE A 83 -6.35 5.11 -0.84
N LEU A 84 -6.71 4.86 0.41
CA LEU A 84 -5.77 4.70 1.50
C LEU A 84 -5.56 3.22 1.80
N VAL A 85 -4.31 2.85 2.07
CA VAL A 85 -3.95 1.56 2.65
C VAL A 85 -3.45 1.82 4.06
N THR A 86 -4.06 1.17 5.05
CA THR A 86 -3.77 1.42 6.46
C THR A 86 -3.79 0.14 7.28
N ASN A 87 -3.08 0.14 8.40
CA ASN A 87 -3.12 -0.91 9.42
C ASN A 87 -3.77 -0.43 10.73
N THR A 88 -4.44 0.73 10.71
CA THR A 88 -5.07 1.38 11.86
C THR A 88 -6.55 1.04 11.95
N ASP A 89 -7.10 1.04 13.16
CA ASP A 89 -8.54 0.86 13.39
C ASP A 89 -9.35 2.18 13.34
N TYR A 90 -8.81 3.21 12.68
CA TYR A 90 -9.44 4.51 12.57
C TYR A 90 -10.68 4.48 11.69
N SER A 91 -11.69 5.23 12.09
CA SER A 91 -12.88 5.48 11.28
C SER A 91 -12.54 6.26 10.01
N VAL A 92 -13.40 6.16 9.00
CA VAL A 92 -13.27 6.92 7.74
C VAL A 92 -13.14 8.43 8.00
N GLN A 93 -13.80 8.97 9.02
CA GLN A 93 -13.71 10.39 9.36
C GLN A 93 -12.34 10.76 9.95
N GLU A 94 -11.77 9.91 10.80
CA GLU A 94 -10.42 10.11 11.34
C GLU A 94 -9.37 10.01 10.23
N LEU A 95 -9.52 9.05 9.32
CA LEU A 95 -8.66 8.93 8.13
C LEU A 95 -8.74 10.16 7.23
N LYS A 96 -9.95 10.72 7.01
CA LYS A 96 -10.13 11.99 6.30
C LYS A 96 -9.39 13.14 6.98
N ASN A 97 -9.52 13.27 8.30
CA ASN A 97 -8.85 14.32 9.07
C ASN A 97 -7.31 14.16 9.02
N LEU A 98 -6.82 12.92 9.07
CA LEU A 98 -5.40 12.62 8.96
C LEU A 98 -4.88 12.94 7.56
N TYR A 99 -5.64 12.61 6.52
CA TYR A 99 -5.30 12.95 5.14
C TYR A 99 -5.27 14.47 4.92
N ALA A 100 -6.23 15.21 5.48
CA ALA A 100 -6.21 16.68 5.45
C ALA A 100 -4.97 17.24 6.18
N SER A 101 -4.57 16.63 7.30
CA SER A 101 -3.36 17.03 8.04
C SER A 101 -2.07 16.83 7.25
N ARG A 102 -2.02 15.80 6.38
CA ARG A 102 -0.90 15.57 5.44
C ARG A 102 -0.67 16.78 4.52
N TRP A 103 -1.75 17.39 4.03
CA TRP A 103 -1.68 18.62 3.22
C TRP A 103 -1.11 19.82 4.00
N GLY A 104 -1.32 19.85 5.32
CA GLY A 104 -0.73 20.86 6.20
C GLY A 104 0.80 20.85 6.18
N ILE A 105 1.42 19.67 6.05
CA ILE A 105 2.89 19.51 6.01
C ILE A 105 3.49 20.24 4.80
N GLU A 106 2.87 20.14 3.63
CA GLU A 106 3.32 20.82 2.41
C GLU A 106 3.29 22.35 2.58
N THR A 107 2.25 22.85 3.25
CA THR A 107 2.12 24.27 3.57
C THR A 107 3.20 24.72 4.55
N CYS A 108 3.43 23.97 5.64
CA CYS A 108 4.49 24.30 6.59
C CYS A 108 5.89 24.33 5.94
N PHE A 109 6.22 23.37 5.06
CA PHE A 109 7.50 23.39 4.35
C PHE A 109 7.60 24.54 3.34
N ARG A 110 6.50 24.91 2.69
CA ARG A 110 6.46 26.09 1.81
C ARG A 110 6.74 27.36 2.63
N ASP A 111 6.03 27.55 3.73
CA ASP A 111 6.19 28.73 4.58
C ASP A 111 7.58 28.80 5.20
N LEU A 112 8.15 27.67 5.59
CA LEU A 112 9.54 27.58 6.04
C LEU A 112 10.48 28.06 4.93
N LYS A 113 10.38 27.54 3.71
CA LYS A 113 11.25 27.94 2.59
C LYS A 113 11.20 29.44 2.31
N TYR A 114 10.03 30.06 2.41
CA TYR A 114 9.88 31.51 2.27
C TYR A 114 10.51 32.26 3.46
N SER A 115 10.23 31.80 4.69
CA SER A 115 10.70 32.45 5.92
C SER A 115 12.23 32.45 6.05
N ILE A 116 12.91 31.37 5.65
CA ILE A 116 14.38 31.26 5.70
C ILE A 116 15.06 31.62 4.37
N GLY A 117 14.32 32.19 3.40
CA GLY A 117 14.89 32.67 2.14
C GLY A 117 15.46 31.58 1.22
N LEU A 118 15.15 30.31 1.46
CA LEU A 118 15.60 29.18 0.64
C LEU A 118 15.07 29.23 -0.80
N VAL A 119 13.98 29.98 -1.04
CA VAL A 119 13.47 30.25 -2.39
C VAL A 119 14.44 31.05 -3.26
N ASN A 120 15.34 31.82 -2.64
CA ASN A 120 16.35 32.64 -3.32
C ASN A 120 17.75 31.99 -3.29
N PHE A 121 17.87 30.79 -2.71
CA PHE A 121 19.13 30.09 -2.60
C PHE A 121 19.44 29.37 -3.92
N HIS A 122 20.15 30.04 -4.81
CA HIS A 122 20.72 29.42 -6.01
C HIS A 122 22.11 28.89 -5.67
N ALA A 123 22.25 27.58 -5.52
CA ALA A 123 23.57 26.95 -5.50
C ALA A 123 24.27 27.24 -6.84
N LYS A 124 25.51 27.75 -6.79
CA LYS A 124 26.33 27.82 -8.01
C LYS A 124 26.49 26.41 -8.57
N LYS A 125 26.32 26.30 -9.90
CA LYS A 125 26.64 25.09 -10.68
C LYS A 125 28.10 24.71 -10.53
#